data_AF-A0A257UEL5-F1
#
_entry.id   AF-A0A257UEL5-F1
#
_cell.length_a   1.000
_cell.length_b   1.000
_cell.length_c   1.000
_cell.angle_alpha   90.00
_cell.angle_beta   90.00
_cell.angle_gamma   90.00
#
_symmetry.space_group_name_H-M   'P 1'
#
loop_
_entity.id
_entity.type
_entity.pdbx_description
1 polymer ?
#
loop_
_entity_poly.entity_id
_entity_poly.type
_entity_poly.pdbx_seq_one_letter_code
_entity_poly.pdbx_strand_id
1 'polypeptide(L)' 'MHCAGCAKKIAGKLTAVRGVEQVRADVPKSFFVVTPVEDQSPSPKALWEAVEKAGYSAVKLEGPSGTFTKKPKS' A
#
# COMPACT_ATOMS: atom_id res chain seq x y z
N MET A 1 1.23 14.16 1.20
CA MET A 1 1.78 13.98 -0.16
C MET A 1 1.47 15.23 -0.98
N HIS A 2 2.45 15.86 -1.63
CA HIS A 2 2.22 17.16 -2.31
C HIS A 2 2.25 17.11 -3.86
N CYS A 3 2.47 15.94 -4.47
CA CYS A 3 2.58 15.83 -5.93
C CYS A 3 2.03 14.49 -6.44
N ALA A 4 1.34 14.52 -7.59
CA ALA A 4 0.81 13.34 -8.29
C ALA A 4 1.91 12.32 -8.65
N GLY A 5 3.14 12.79 -8.88
CA GLY A 5 4.29 11.91 -9.15
C GLY A 5 4.64 11.00 -7.97
N CYS A 6 4.54 11.51 -6.73
CA CYS A 6 4.78 10.74 -5.52
C CYS A 6 3.73 9.63 -5.35
N ALA A 7 2.45 9.97 -5.58
CA ALA A 7 1.35 9.01 -5.56
C ALA A 7 1.58 7.88 -6.58
N LYS A 8 1.90 8.24 -7.82
CA LYS A 8 2.11 7.27 -8.90
C LYS A 8 3.29 6.34 -8.61
N LYS A 9 4.36 6.87 -8.01
CA LYS A 9 5.54 6.07 -7.62
C LYS A 9 5.21 5.03 -6.56
N ILE A 10 4.49 5.42 -5.50
CA ILE A 10 4.05 4.49 -4.46
C ILE A 10 3.03 3.49 -5.01
N ALA A 11 2.03 3.97 -5.77
CA ALA A 11 1.00 3.13 -6.36
C ALA A 11 1.61 2.04 -7.25
N GLY A 12 2.58 2.38 -8.11
CA GLY A 12 3.29 1.42 -8.95
C GLY A 12 4.10 0.38 -8.16
N LYS A 13 4.66 0.75 -6.99
CA LYS A 13 5.32 -0.23 -6.11
C LYS A 13 4.31 -1.15 -5.43
N LEU A 14 3.17 -0.62 -5.01
CA LEU A 14 2.08 -1.40 -4.42
C LEU A 14 1.46 -2.37 -5.44
N THR A 15 1.28 -1.96 -6.71
CA THR A 15 0.76 -2.86 -7.76
C THR A 15 1.73 -3.99 -8.09
N ALA A 16 3.03 -3.80 -7.84
CA ALA A 16 4.03 -4.84 -8.02
C ALA A 16 4.06 -5.88 -6.87
N VAL A 17 3.27 -5.68 -5.80
CA VAL A 17 3.14 -6.66 -4.72
C VAL A 17 2.24 -7.81 -5.18
N ARG A 18 2.66 -9.06 -4.94
CA ARG A 18 1.83 -10.23 -5.28
C ARG A 18 0.52 -10.21 -4.50
N GLY A 19 -0.56 -10.56 -5.19
CA GLY A 19 -1.92 -10.54 -4.65
C GLY A 19 -2.57 -9.15 -4.70
N VAL A 20 -1.95 -8.16 -5.32
CA VAL A 20 -2.57 -6.85 -5.62
C VAL A 20 -3.10 -6.85 -7.05
N GLU A 21 -4.40 -6.60 -7.20
CA GLU A 21 -5.06 -6.43 -8.49
C GLU A 21 -4.99 -4.96 -8.94
N GLN A 22 -5.39 -4.05 -8.05
CA GLN A 22 -5.50 -2.63 -8.36
C GLN A 22 -5.00 -1.79 -7.19
N VAL A 23 -4.42 -0.62 -7.48
CA VAL A 23 -4.09 0.39 -6.47
C VAL A 23 -4.67 1.73 -6.90
N ARG A 24 -5.45 2.35 -6.01
CA ARG A 24 -5.91 3.73 -6.14
C ARG A 24 -5.18 4.61 -5.14
N ALA A 25 -4.73 5.77 -5.60
CA ALA A 25 -4.04 6.74 -4.76
C ALA A 25 -4.94 7.94 -4.53
N ASP A 26 -5.27 8.20 -3.26
CA ASP A 26 -6.01 9.37 -2.83
C ASP A 26 -5.00 10.42 -2.35
N VAL A 27 -4.52 11.23 -3.30
CA VAL A 27 -3.65 12.39 -3.04
C VAL A 27 -4.24 13.36 -2.00
N PRO A 28 -5.52 13.79 -2.07
CA PRO A 28 -6.05 14.78 -1.13
C PRO A 28 -6.08 14.28 0.31
N LYS A 29 -6.34 12.98 0.52
CA LYS A 29 -6.36 12.35 1.84
C LYS A 29 -5.04 11.66 2.20
N SER A 30 -4.05 11.69 1.30
CA SER A 30 -2.74 11.04 1.44
C SER A 30 -2.82 9.56 1.84
N PHE A 31 -3.77 8.81 1.29
CA PHE A 31 -3.89 7.36 1.52
C PHE A 31 -3.99 6.59 0.19
N PHE A 32 -3.83 5.27 0.27
CA PHE A 32 -3.90 4.37 -0.88
C PHE A 32 -4.93 3.28 -0.59
N VAL A 33 -5.76 2.98 -1.60
CA VAL A 33 -6.67 1.84 -1.59
C VAL A 33 -6.05 0.75 -2.45
N VAL A 34 -5.82 -0.40 -1.85
CA VAL A 34 -5.28 -1.57 -2.54
C VAL A 34 -6.41 -2.58 -2.68
N THR A 35 -6.75 -2.93 -3.92
CA THR A 35 -7.67 -4.01 -4.25
C THR A 35 -6.88 -5.30 -4.36
N PRO A 36 -7.11 -6.29 -3.47
CA PRO A 36 -6.51 -7.60 -3.59
C PRO A 36 -7.11 -8.39 -4.75
N VAL A 37 -6.36 -9.36 -5.30
CA VAL A 37 -6.90 -10.32 -6.27
C VAL A 37 -7.87 -11.27 -5.54
N GLU A 38 -8.93 -11.70 -6.22
CA GLU A 38 -9.83 -12.74 -5.71
C GLU A 38 -9.02 -13.98 -5.25
N ASP A 39 -9.35 -14.52 -4.07
CA ASP A 39 -8.64 -15.61 -3.40
C ASP A 39 -7.18 -15.33 -2.96
N GLN A 40 -6.67 -14.11 -3.07
CA GLN A 40 -5.32 -13.75 -2.61
C GLN A 40 -5.32 -12.52 -1.71
N SER A 41 -4.84 -12.69 -0.49
CA SER A 41 -4.59 -11.55 0.41
C SER A 41 -3.13 -11.09 0.30
N PRO A 42 -2.86 -9.87 -0.19
CA PRO A 42 -1.51 -9.33 -0.24
C PRO A 42 -0.97 -9.21 1.19
N SER A 43 0.26 -9.65 1.41
CA SER A 43 0.83 -9.62 2.75
C SER A 43 0.98 -8.18 3.25
N PRO A 44 0.48 -7.83 4.45
CA PRO A 44 0.60 -6.48 5.01
C PRO A 44 2.05 -5.99 5.06
N LYS A 45 2.98 -6.91 5.34
CA LYS A 45 4.43 -6.65 5.31
C LYS A 45 4.91 -6.29 3.90
N ALA A 46 4.48 -7.00 2.87
CA ALA A 46 4.91 -6.74 1.49
C ALA A 46 4.38 -5.39 0.98
N LEU A 47 3.15 -5.04 1.33
CA LEU A 47 2.59 -3.71 1.07
C LEU A 47 3.42 -2.63 1.77
N TRP A 48 3.77 -2.83 3.05
CA TRP A 48 4.59 -1.91 3.81
C TRP A 48 5.98 -1.71 3.17
N GLU A 49 6.66 -2.81 2.83
CA GLU A 49 7.97 -2.77 2.18
C GLU A 49 7.92 -2.12 0.80
N ALA A 50 6.82 -2.26 0.06
CA ALA A 50 6.65 -1.58 -1.23
C ALA A 50 6.59 -0.05 -1.07
N VAL A 51 5.93 0.44 -0.02
CA VAL A 51 5.90 1.87 0.31
C VAL A 51 7.30 2.35 0.73
N GLU A 52 8.01 1.59 1.57
CA GLU A 52 9.40 1.88 1.96
C GLU A 52 10.36 1.91 0.75
N LYS A 53 10.21 0.95 -0.17
CA LYS A 53 10.97 0.92 -1.44
C LYS A 53 10.64 2.08 -2.37
N ALA A 54 9.48 2.72 -2.20
CA ALA A 54 9.16 3.95 -2.92
C ALA A 54 9.84 5.19 -2.29
N GLY A 55 10.45 5.05 -1.11
CA GLY A 55 11.06 6.13 -0.32
C GLY A 55 10.09 6.77 0.68
N TYR A 56 9.00 6.08 1.03
CA TYR A 56 7.96 6.59 1.94
C TYR A 56 7.71 5.62 3.08
N SER A 57 7.20 6.10 4.21
CA SER A 57 6.82 5.24 5.33
C SER A 57 5.31 5.14 5.42
N ALA A 58 4.77 3.93 5.35
CA ALA A 58 3.38 3.70 5.72
C ALA A 58 3.23 3.97 7.23
N VAL A 59 2.14 4.61 7.63
CA VAL A 59 1.83 4.91 9.05
C VAL A 59 0.62 4.13 9.55
N LYS A 60 -0.24 3.73 8.62
CA LYS A 60 -1.46 2.98 8.90
C LYS A 60 -1.79 2.13 7.68
N LEU A 61 -2.08 0.86 7.91
CA LEU A 61 -2.61 -0.08 6.93
C LEU A 61 -3.88 -0.68 7.51
N GLU A 62 -5.00 -0.45 6.83
CA GLU A 62 -6.30 -0.99 7.21
C GLU A 62 -6.70 -2.02 6.16
N GLY A 63 -6.99 -3.24 6.58
CA GLY A 63 -7.41 -4.32 5.70
C GLY A 63 -8.41 -5.26 6.36
N PRO A 64 -8.97 -6.21 5.59
CA PRO A 64 -9.93 -7.19 6.12
C PRO A 64 -9.34 -8.06 7.23
N SER A 65 -8.02 -8.19 7.30
CA SER A 65 -7.31 -8.92 8.36
C SER A 65 -7.02 -8.08 9.61
N GLY A 66 -7.34 -6.78 9.62
CA GLY A 66 -7.14 -5.87 10.75
C GLY A 66 -6.44 -4.55 10.41
N THR A 67 -6.29 -3.70 11.43
CA THR A 67 -5.62 -2.39 11.34
C THR A 67 -4.21 -2.48 11.91
N PHE A 68 -3.20 -2.21 11.08
CA PHE A 68 -1.79 -2.18 11.43
C PHE A 68 -1.29 -0.74 11.47
N THR A 69 -0.93 -0.24 12.65
CA THR A 69 -0.36 1.11 12.85
C THR A 69 1.17 1.11 12.94
N LYS A 70 1.80 -0.05 12.80
CA LYS A 70 3.26 -0.25 12.77
C LYS A 70 3.61 -1.28 11.71
N LYS A 71 4.87 -1.24 11.24
CA LYS A 71 5.41 -2.23 10.31
C LYS A 71 5.11 -3.64 10.83
N PRO A 72 4.30 -4.43 10.11
CA PRO A 72 3.96 -5.78 10.54
C PRO A 72 5.24 -6.61 10.66
N LYS A 73 5.62 -6.91 11.90
CA LYS A 73 6.69 -7.86 12.23
C LYS A 73 6.01 -9.20 12.46
N SER A 74 5.72 -9.94 11.39
CA SER A 74 5.21 -11.32 11.38
C SER A 74 4.23 -11.71 12.50
#